data_AF-A0A1I4AJ18-F1
#
_entry.id   AF-A0A1I4AJ18-F1
#
_cell.length_a   1.000
_cell.length_b   1.000
_cell.length_c   1.000
_cell.angle_alpha   90.00
_cell.angle_beta   90.00
_cell.angle_gamma   90.00
#
_symmetry.space_group_name_H-M   'P 1'
#
loop_
_entity.id
_entity.type
_entity.pdbx_description
1 polymer ?
#
loop_
_entity_poly.entity_id
_entity_poly.type
_entity_poly.pdbx_seq_one_letter_code
_entity_poly.pdbx_strand_id
1 'polypeptide(L)'
;MQVVDPGEVAANKGGTSGRTPVTMYHMSAPTIFEALRKMTTVSPRKIYNSHLGILVIGEAVAKDGLGEVLDFVSRDQEMRTDFYIVVAKEGHTAEEALKILTPIEKIPANNLFHSLAASAKAWAPSTTVTLDQLIADLVSEGKQPVLTGLRINGNAQIGQTNANLEKIDNAATLQYTGLAVFKEDKLIGWLNQNDSIGYNFILNNIKSTVGDLACPGG
;
A
#
# COMPACT_ATOMS: atom_id res chain seq x y z
N MET A 1 1.83 -6.45 -10.55
CA MET A 1 1.99 -5.02 -10.88
C MET A 1 0.76 -4.53 -11.62
N GLN A 2 0.28 -3.34 -11.30
CA GLN A 2 -0.92 -2.76 -11.90
C GLN A 2 -0.52 -1.65 -12.89
N VAL A 3 -1.02 -1.72 -14.11
CA VAL A 3 -0.76 -0.74 -15.18
C VAL A 3 -2.07 -0.08 -15.56
N VAL A 4 -2.06 1.25 -15.56
CA VAL A 4 -3.22 2.07 -15.94
C VAL A 4 -3.37 2.06 -17.46
N ASP A 5 -4.60 1.91 -17.95
CA ASP A 5 -4.95 2.15 -19.35
C ASP A 5 -5.42 3.61 -19.52
N PRO A 6 -4.61 4.50 -20.11
CA PRO A 6 -4.97 5.90 -20.24
C PRO A 6 -6.20 6.13 -21.12
N GLY A 7 -6.48 5.23 -22.07
CA GLY A 7 -7.65 5.33 -22.96
C GLY A 7 -8.95 5.21 -22.18
N GLU A 8 -9.00 4.28 -21.24
CA GLU A 8 -10.17 4.05 -20.36
C GLU A 8 -10.31 5.13 -19.28
N VAL A 9 -9.19 5.73 -18.84
CA VAL A 9 -9.22 6.88 -17.91
C VAL A 9 -9.79 8.12 -18.63
N ALA A 10 -9.35 8.38 -19.87
CA ALA A 10 -9.72 9.56 -20.65
C ALA A 10 -11.11 9.48 -21.33
N ALA A 11 -11.60 8.28 -21.66
CA ALA A 11 -12.90 8.06 -22.34
C ALA A 11 -14.13 8.53 -21.52
N ASN A 12 -13.94 8.90 -20.25
CA ASN A 12 -15.01 9.37 -19.36
C ASN A 12 -15.58 10.77 -19.67
N LYS A 13 -15.31 11.35 -20.85
CA LYS A 13 -16.08 12.51 -21.35
C LYS A 13 -17.31 12.13 -22.20
N GLY A 14 -17.59 10.85 -22.46
CA GLY A 14 -18.77 10.54 -23.29
C GLY A 14 -19.15 9.08 -23.57
N GLY A 15 -18.72 8.08 -22.80
CA GLY A 15 -19.22 6.73 -23.00
C GLY A 15 -18.67 5.71 -22.01
N THR A 16 -19.57 4.97 -21.37
CA THR A 16 -19.27 3.92 -20.39
C THR A 16 -18.75 2.67 -21.12
N SER A 17 -17.46 2.62 -21.42
CA SER A 17 -16.80 1.33 -21.64
C SER A 17 -16.80 0.59 -20.30
N GLY A 18 -17.46 -0.57 -20.24
CA GLY A 18 -17.47 -1.45 -19.06
C GLY A 18 -16.13 -2.13 -18.79
N ARG A 19 -15.01 -1.56 -19.25
CA ARG A 19 -13.66 -2.08 -19.04
C ARG A 19 -13.04 -1.43 -17.81
N THR A 20 -12.36 -2.25 -17.02
CA THR A 20 -11.57 -1.79 -15.88
C THR A 20 -10.41 -0.92 -16.39
N PRO A 21 -10.18 0.29 -15.85
CA PRO A 21 -9.15 1.22 -16.36
C PRO A 21 -7.72 0.81 -15.98
N VAL A 22 -7.55 -0.40 -15.46
CA VAL A 22 -6.30 -0.94 -14.97
C VAL A 22 -6.21 -2.41 -15.38
N THR A 23 -5.00 -2.85 -15.71
CA THR A 23 -4.67 -4.26 -15.97
C THR A 23 -3.62 -4.71 -14.99
N MET A 24 -3.77 -5.92 -14.45
CA MET A 24 -2.79 -6.50 -13.55
C MET A 24 -1.91 -7.51 -14.32
N TYR A 25 -0.60 -7.30 -14.26
CA TYR A 25 0.41 -8.25 -14.73
C TYR A 25 1.08 -8.94 -13.54
N HIS A 26 1.29 -10.24 -13.67
CA HIS A 26 1.92 -11.07 -12.65
C HIS A 26 2.94 -11.98 -13.32
N MET A 27 4.14 -12.10 -12.75
CA MET A 27 5.21 -12.96 -13.22
C MET A 27 6.00 -13.48 -12.03
N SER A 28 6.55 -14.69 -12.17
CA SER A 28 7.44 -15.29 -11.18
C SER A 28 8.82 -15.55 -11.78
N ALA A 29 9.86 -15.25 -11.03
CA ALA A 29 11.25 -15.52 -11.36
C ALA A 29 12.10 -15.49 -10.08
N PRO A 30 13.34 -16.03 -10.11
CA PRO A 30 14.28 -15.97 -8.98
C PRO A 30 14.62 -14.56 -8.48
N THR A 31 14.52 -13.53 -9.33
CA THR A 31 14.77 -12.14 -8.95
C THR A 31 13.70 -11.20 -9.50
N ILE A 32 13.47 -10.06 -8.83
CA ILE A 32 12.52 -9.03 -9.29
C ILE A 32 12.92 -8.50 -10.67
N PHE A 33 14.22 -8.30 -10.92
CA PHE A 33 14.74 -7.87 -12.23
C PHE A 33 14.39 -8.87 -13.34
N GLU A 34 14.57 -10.17 -13.10
CA GLU A 34 14.21 -11.20 -14.07
C GLU A 34 12.69 -11.25 -14.28
N ALA A 35 11.90 -11.15 -13.21
CA ALA A 35 10.44 -11.16 -13.30
C ALA A 35 9.93 -9.99 -14.16
N LEU A 36 10.48 -8.78 -14.00
CA LEU A 36 10.13 -7.62 -14.81
C LEU A 36 10.57 -7.75 -16.26
N ARG A 37 11.75 -8.33 -16.52
CA ARG A 37 12.19 -8.64 -17.89
C ARG A 37 11.28 -9.68 -18.54
N LYS A 38 10.90 -10.73 -17.82
CA LYS A 38 9.94 -11.73 -18.31
C LYS A 38 8.54 -11.11 -18.51
N MET A 39 8.17 -10.10 -17.74
CA MET A 39 6.86 -9.44 -17.87
C MET A 39 6.65 -8.75 -19.23
N THR A 40 7.72 -8.41 -19.95
CA THR A 40 7.61 -7.87 -21.32
C THR A 40 7.12 -8.91 -22.34
N THR A 41 7.09 -10.20 -21.98
CA THR A 41 6.49 -11.25 -22.83
C THR A 41 4.96 -11.22 -22.84
N VAL A 42 4.36 -10.63 -21.81
CA VAL A 42 2.90 -10.55 -21.63
C VAL A 42 2.38 -9.10 -21.59
N SER A 43 3.27 -8.13 -21.38
CA SER A 43 2.95 -6.71 -21.46
C SER A 43 3.38 -6.14 -22.82
N PRO A 44 2.54 -5.34 -23.49
CA PRO A 44 2.87 -4.73 -24.78
C PRO A 44 3.99 -3.67 -24.70
N ARG A 45 4.39 -3.26 -23.49
CA ARG A 45 5.44 -2.26 -23.25
C ARG A 45 6.33 -2.67 -22.07
N LYS A 46 7.59 -2.23 -22.12
CA LYS A 46 8.45 -2.23 -20.93
C LYS A 46 7.76 -1.37 -19.87
N ILE A 47 7.67 -1.92 -18.67
CA ILE A 47 7.06 -1.22 -17.55
C ILE A 47 7.96 -0.06 -17.16
N TYR A 48 7.35 1.12 -17.06
CA TYR A 48 8.00 2.35 -16.66
C TYR A 48 7.55 2.71 -15.24
N ASN A 49 8.48 2.66 -14.29
CA ASN A 49 8.18 2.75 -12.85
C ASN A 49 8.17 4.18 -12.30
N SER A 50 8.40 5.22 -13.12
CA SER A 50 8.43 6.61 -12.64
C SER A 50 7.08 7.16 -12.16
N HIS A 51 5.98 6.42 -12.38
CA HIS A 51 4.65 6.72 -11.87
C HIS A 51 4.20 5.78 -10.75
N LEU A 52 5.13 5.04 -10.13
CA LEU A 52 4.79 4.23 -8.96
C LEU A 52 4.25 5.15 -7.85
N GLY A 53 3.02 4.90 -7.41
CA GLY A 53 2.38 5.66 -6.33
C GLY A 53 2.47 4.95 -4.98
N ILE A 54 2.32 3.62 -4.97
CA ILE A 54 2.35 2.83 -3.73
C ILE A 54 2.99 1.46 -3.98
N LEU A 55 3.78 1.00 -3.01
CA LEU A 55 4.31 -0.35 -2.92
C LEU A 55 3.63 -1.10 -1.77
N VAL A 56 2.94 -2.19 -2.09
CA VAL A 56 2.33 -3.08 -1.10
C VAL A 56 3.22 -4.31 -0.94
N ILE A 57 3.67 -4.57 0.27
CA ILE A 57 4.53 -5.71 0.60
C ILE A 57 3.69 -6.76 1.32
N GLY A 58 3.74 -8.01 0.87
CA GLY A 58 3.05 -9.10 1.58
C GLY A 58 3.68 -9.38 2.94
N GLU A 59 2.88 -9.73 3.95
CA GLU A 59 3.38 -10.01 5.30
C GLU A 59 4.51 -11.06 5.32
N ALA A 60 4.39 -12.11 4.50
CA ALA A 60 5.40 -13.16 4.39
C ALA A 60 6.75 -12.62 3.89
N VAL A 61 6.72 -11.74 2.88
CA VAL A 61 7.93 -11.08 2.36
C VAL A 61 8.53 -10.15 3.41
N ALA A 62 7.68 -9.38 4.09
CA ALA A 62 8.13 -8.48 5.15
C ALA A 62 8.80 -9.23 6.32
N LYS A 63 8.35 -10.45 6.63
CA LYS A 63 8.97 -11.33 7.65
C LYS A 63 10.29 -11.93 7.20
N ASP A 64 10.41 -12.26 5.91
CA ASP A 64 11.64 -12.85 5.36
C ASP A 64 12.78 -11.81 5.29
N GLY A 65 12.44 -10.59 4.86
CA GLY A 65 13.31 -9.42 4.83
C GLY A 65 12.99 -8.48 3.68
N LEU A 66 13.20 -7.18 3.89
CA LEU A 66 13.01 -6.15 2.86
C LEU A 66 14.23 -5.97 1.97
N GLY A 67 15.39 -6.55 2.30
CA GLY A 67 16.66 -6.32 1.60
C GLY A 67 16.59 -6.46 0.08
N GLU A 68 16.06 -7.56 -0.45
CA GLU A 68 15.96 -7.76 -1.90
C GLU A 68 14.98 -6.79 -2.58
N VAL A 69 13.88 -6.46 -1.90
CA VAL A 69 12.89 -5.50 -2.40
C VAL A 69 13.52 -4.11 -2.49
N LEU A 70 14.23 -3.70 -1.44
CA LEU A 70 14.88 -2.40 -1.33
C LEU A 70 16.08 -2.26 -2.28
N ASP A 71 16.89 -3.31 -2.43
CA ASP A 71 17.99 -3.35 -3.39
C ASP A 71 17.48 -3.12 -4.82
N PHE A 72 16.34 -3.74 -5.16
CA PHE A 72 15.69 -3.52 -6.45
C PHE A 72 15.20 -2.08 -6.63
N VAL A 73 14.39 -1.55 -5.71
CA VAL A 73 13.76 -0.22 -5.89
C VAL A 73 14.72 0.94 -5.70
N SER A 74 15.84 0.76 -5.01
CA SER A 74 16.84 1.82 -4.77
C SER A 74 17.87 1.99 -5.91
N ARG A 75 18.11 0.92 -6.69
CA ARG A 75 19.12 0.93 -7.77
C ARG A 75 18.62 1.54 -9.09
N ASP A 76 17.31 1.59 -9.30
CA ASP A 76 16.73 2.08 -10.54
C ASP A 76 16.64 3.62 -10.51
N GLN A 77 17.52 4.29 -11.24
CA GLN A 77 17.57 5.76 -11.35
C GLN A 77 16.30 6.37 -11.97
N GLU A 78 15.45 5.57 -12.64
CA GLU A 78 14.18 6.04 -13.20
C GLU A 78 13.03 6.02 -12.17
N MET A 79 13.24 5.41 -10.99
CA MET A 79 12.24 5.34 -9.93
C MET A 79 12.31 6.58 -9.03
N ARG A 80 11.17 7.24 -8.87
CA ARG A 80 11.02 8.25 -7.81
C ARG A 80 11.04 7.55 -6.45
N THR A 81 11.54 8.22 -5.43
CA THR A 81 11.61 7.68 -4.06
C THR A 81 10.39 8.05 -3.21
N ASP A 82 9.46 8.86 -3.73
CA ASP A 82 8.36 9.47 -2.97
C ASP A 82 7.04 8.69 -3.01
N PHE A 83 7.08 7.41 -3.38
CA PHE A 83 5.94 6.51 -3.26
C PHE A 83 5.81 5.98 -1.83
N TYR A 84 4.59 5.71 -1.38
CA TYR A 84 4.36 5.14 -0.06
C TYR A 84 4.57 3.64 -0.03
N ILE A 85 5.02 3.12 1.11
CA ILE A 85 5.23 1.71 1.35
C ILE A 85 4.32 1.23 2.49
N VAL A 86 3.59 0.13 2.26
CA VAL A 86 2.67 -0.46 3.24
C VAL A 86 2.81 -1.98 3.26
N VAL A 87 2.42 -2.59 4.37
CA VAL A 87 2.46 -4.06 4.55
C VAL A 87 1.05 -4.61 4.56
N ALA A 88 0.73 -5.54 3.65
CA ALA A 88 -0.51 -6.30 3.70
C ALA A 88 -0.52 -7.18 4.96
N LYS A 89 -1.57 -7.07 5.76
CA LYS A 89 -1.71 -7.67 7.09
C LYS A 89 -2.76 -8.78 7.08
N GLU A 90 -2.78 -9.59 8.13
CA GLU A 90 -3.84 -10.58 8.43
C GLU A 90 -3.88 -11.70 7.38
N GLY A 91 -2.73 -12.05 6.82
CA GLY A 91 -2.59 -13.15 5.86
C GLY A 91 -3.03 -12.81 4.42
N HIS A 92 -3.48 -11.58 4.16
CA HIS A 92 -3.77 -11.11 2.81
C HIS A 92 -2.49 -10.89 2.00
N THR A 93 -2.56 -11.19 0.72
CA THR A 93 -1.48 -10.93 -0.22
C THR A 93 -1.54 -9.48 -0.72
N ALA A 94 -0.37 -8.96 -1.12
CA ALA A 94 -0.30 -7.65 -1.80
C ALA A 94 -1.12 -7.64 -3.10
N GLU A 95 -1.21 -8.79 -3.79
CA GLU A 95 -2.00 -8.94 -5.00
C GLU A 95 -3.50 -8.79 -4.75
N GLU A 96 -4.04 -9.48 -3.73
CA GLU A 96 -5.45 -9.36 -3.35
C GLU A 96 -5.81 -7.91 -3.02
N ALA A 97 -4.97 -7.23 -2.25
CA ALA A 97 -5.20 -5.83 -1.89
C ALA A 97 -5.26 -4.90 -3.12
N LEU A 98 -4.39 -5.12 -4.12
CA LEU A 98 -4.37 -4.33 -5.36
C LEU A 98 -5.51 -4.67 -6.32
N LYS A 99 -6.18 -5.81 -6.16
CA LYS A 99 -7.32 -6.22 -6.99
C LYS A 99 -8.68 -5.76 -6.45
N ILE A 100 -8.77 -5.27 -5.21
CA ILE A 100 -10.04 -4.79 -4.66
C ILE A 100 -10.53 -3.58 -5.46
N LEU A 101 -11.71 -3.71 -6.07
CA LEU A 101 -12.35 -2.62 -6.81
C LEU A 101 -12.97 -1.62 -5.84
N THR A 102 -12.63 -0.35 -6.02
CA THR A 102 -13.03 0.74 -5.13
C THR A 102 -14.05 1.65 -5.82
N PRO A 103 -15.11 2.11 -5.11
CA PRO A 103 -16.23 2.83 -5.72
C PRO A 103 -15.92 4.29 -6.07
N ILE A 104 -15.08 4.97 -5.30
CA ILE A 104 -14.76 6.40 -5.48
C ILE A 104 -13.62 6.56 -6.48
N GLU A 105 -12.50 5.90 -6.19
CA GLU A 105 -11.30 5.92 -7.02
C GLU A 105 -11.30 4.70 -7.93
N LYS A 106 -11.38 4.88 -9.26
CA LYS A 106 -11.44 3.75 -10.20
C LYS A 106 -10.12 2.96 -10.30
N ILE A 107 -9.02 3.55 -9.85
CA ILE A 107 -7.68 2.96 -9.84
C ILE A 107 -7.35 2.58 -8.39
N PRO A 108 -7.36 1.29 -8.02
CA PRO A 108 -7.06 0.83 -6.66
C PRO A 108 -5.76 1.40 -6.07
N ALA A 109 -4.69 1.51 -6.87
CA ALA A 109 -3.43 2.11 -6.43
C ALA A 109 -3.58 3.60 -6.03
N ASN A 110 -4.39 4.39 -6.74
CA ASN A 110 -4.69 5.77 -6.38
C ASN A 110 -5.54 5.83 -5.11
N ASN A 111 -6.52 4.95 -4.98
CA ASN A 111 -7.32 4.83 -3.75
C ASN A 111 -6.41 4.64 -2.54
N LEU A 112 -5.50 3.67 -2.60
CA LEU A 112 -4.54 3.41 -1.53
C LEU A 112 -3.67 4.65 -1.25
N PHE A 113 -3.04 5.21 -2.28
CA PHE A 113 -2.16 6.38 -2.10
C PHE A 113 -2.88 7.57 -1.44
N HIS A 114 -4.05 7.97 -1.96
CA HIS A 114 -4.81 9.10 -1.42
C HIS A 114 -5.40 8.80 -0.03
N SER A 115 -5.91 7.59 0.19
CA SER A 115 -6.49 7.22 1.50
C SER A 115 -5.44 7.11 2.59
N LEU A 116 -4.20 6.67 2.29
CA LEU A 116 -3.13 6.67 3.28
C LEU A 116 -2.72 8.10 3.65
N ALA A 117 -2.56 8.97 2.64
CA ALA A 117 -2.21 10.37 2.87
C ALA A 117 -3.30 11.11 3.67
N ALA A 118 -4.58 10.81 3.41
CA ALA A 118 -5.69 11.34 4.19
C ALA A 118 -5.70 10.78 5.62
N SER A 119 -5.50 9.46 5.77
CA SER A 119 -5.49 8.79 7.07
C SER A 119 -4.36 9.32 7.96
N ALA A 120 -3.13 9.45 7.45
CA ALA A 120 -2.01 9.98 8.23
C ALA A 120 -2.20 11.45 8.67
N LYS A 121 -3.03 12.23 7.95
CA LYS A 121 -3.35 13.62 8.34
C LYS A 121 -4.45 13.71 9.40
N ALA A 122 -5.40 12.78 9.39
CA ALA A 122 -6.62 12.85 10.20
C ALA A 122 -6.69 11.81 11.32
N TRP A 123 -5.85 10.79 11.29
CA TRP A 123 -5.94 9.62 12.16
C TRP A 123 -4.56 9.19 12.68
N ALA A 124 -4.34 9.40 13.98
CA ALA A 124 -3.04 9.20 14.62
C ALA A 124 -2.40 7.81 14.47
N PRO A 125 -3.13 6.68 14.41
CA PRO A 125 -2.51 5.37 14.20
C PRO A 125 -1.77 5.20 12.86
N SER A 126 -2.11 5.98 11.83
CA SER A 126 -1.55 5.81 10.49
C SER A 126 -0.37 6.73 10.26
N THR A 127 0.68 6.24 9.59
CA THR A 127 1.81 7.06 9.15
C THR A 127 2.15 6.80 7.68
N THR A 128 2.71 7.80 7.01
CA THR A 128 3.25 7.66 5.65
C THR A 128 4.76 7.47 5.73
N VAL A 129 5.27 6.45 5.06
CA VAL A 129 6.71 6.22 4.90
C VAL A 129 7.01 6.07 3.42
N THR A 130 7.93 6.90 2.94
CA THR A 130 8.46 6.84 1.57
C THR A 130 9.72 5.97 1.51
N LEU A 131 10.20 5.65 0.30
CA LEU A 131 11.38 4.81 0.13
C LEU A 131 12.64 5.44 0.75
N ASP A 132 12.86 6.73 0.53
CA ASP A 132 14.00 7.46 1.08
C ASP A 132 13.97 7.48 2.62
N GLN A 133 12.79 7.65 3.21
CA GLN A 133 12.60 7.58 4.67
C GLN A 133 12.86 6.17 5.20
N LEU A 134 12.34 5.14 4.54
CA LEU A 134 12.56 3.75 4.94
C LEU A 134 14.05 3.38 4.90
N ILE A 135 14.75 3.76 3.83
CA ILE A 135 16.20 3.53 3.71
C ILE A 135 16.95 4.31 4.80
N ALA A 136 16.62 5.58 5.02
CA ALA A 136 17.25 6.38 6.07
C ALA A 136 17.04 5.75 7.46
N ASP A 137 15.85 5.23 7.75
CA ASP A 137 15.52 4.59 9.02
C ASP A 137 16.28 3.27 9.22
N LEU A 138 16.47 2.50 8.16
CA LEU A 138 17.22 1.22 8.19
C LEU A 138 18.71 1.41 8.46
N VAL A 139 19.32 2.47 7.92
CA VAL A 139 20.77 2.73 8.08
C VAL A 139 21.09 3.59 9.30
N SER A 140 20.07 4.17 9.94
CA SER A 140 20.24 5.01 11.13
C SER A 140 20.42 4.14 12.38
N GLU A 141 21.54 4.34 13.08
CA GLU A 141 21.82 3.63 14.32
C GLU A 141 20.76 3.96 15.40
N GLY A 142 20.25 2.92 16.06
CA GLY A 142 19.25 3.07 17.12
C GLY A 142 17.83 3.37 16.65
N LYS A 143 17.58 3.47 15.34
CA LYS A 143 16.23 3.58 14.77
C LYS A 143 15.81 2.25 14.16
N GLN A 144 14.52 1.95 14.27
CA GLN A 144 13.90 0.79 13.63
C GLN A 144 12.74 1.28 12.77
N PRO A 145 12.62 0.80 11.53
CA PRO A 145 11.55 1.28 10.65
C PRO A 145 10.20 0.74 11.09
N VAL A 146 9.17 1.52 10.78
CA VAL A 146 7.79 1.09 10.89
C VAL A 146 7.06 1.37 9.59
N LEU A 147 6.09 0.53 9.24
CA LEU A 147 5.25 0.74 8.05
C LEU A 147 3.78 0.59 8.43
N THR A 148 2.89 1.35 7.79
CA THR A 148 1.45 1.20 8.05
C THR A 148 0.94 -0.13 7.49
N GLY A 149 0.13 -0.83 8.29
CA GLY A 149 -0.55 -2.05 7.87
C GLY A 149 -1.75 -1.77 6.99
N LEU A 150 -1.99 -2.64 6.01
CA LEU A 150 -3.14 -2.63 5.12
C LEU A 150 -3.88 -3.96 5.24
N ARG A 151 -5.17 -3.94 5.56
CA ARG A 151 -6.02 -5.13 5.59
C ARG A 151 -7.19 -5.01 4.62
N ILE A 152 -7.77 -6.16 4.29
CA ILE A 152 -9.01 -6.27 3.54
C ILE A 152 -10.10 -6.63 4.54
N ASN A 153 -11.07 -5.74 4.74
CA ASN A 153 -12.25 -6.07 5.52
C ASN A 153 -13.30 -6.69 4.60
N GLY A 154 -13.88 -7.83 5.00
CA GLY A 154 -14.93 -8.50 4.25
C GLY A 154 -14.41 -9.58 3.30
N ASN A 155 -15.13 -9.86 2.22
CA ASN A 155 -14.85 -10.97 1.31
C ASN A 155 -13.99 -10.51 0.11
N ALA A 156 -12.69 -10.77 0.19
CA ALA A 156 -11.73 -10.41 -0.86
C ALA A 156 -12.08 -10.97 -2.25
N GLN A 157 -12.73 -12.13 -2.35
CA GLN A 157 -13.11 -12.70 -3.66
C GLN A 157 -14.20 -11.89 -4.34
N ILE A 158 -15.23 -11.48 -3.57
CA ILE A 158 -16.28 -10.60 -4.09
C ILE A 158 -15.71 -9.21 -4.37
N GLY A 159 -14.81 -8.74 -3.49
CA GLY A 159 -14.11 -7.46 -3.61
C GLY A 159 -13.39 -7.21 -4.93
N GLN A 160 -12.96 -8.28 -5.60
CA GLN A 160 -12.26 -8.23 -6.88
C GLN A 160 -13.19 -8.15 -8.10
N THR A 161 -14.51 -8.18 -7.88
CA THR A 161 -15.52 -8.23 -8.95
C THR A 161 -16.39 -6.99 -8.95
N ASN A 162 -17.09 -6.73 -10.07
CA ASN A 162 -18.03 -5.61 -10.19
C ASN A 162 -19.17 -5.68 -9.16
N ALA A 163 -19.48 -6.86 -8.61
CA ALA A 163 -20.43 -7.00 -7.52
C ALA A 163 -20.04 -6.19 -6.26
N ASN A 164 -18.75 -5.88 -6.09
CA ASN A 164 -18.30 -4.99 -5.01
C ASN A 164 -18.77 -3.55 -5.22
N LEU A 165 -19.03 -3.12 -6.46
CA LEU A 165 -19.41 -1.75 -6.82
C LEU A 165 -20.93 -1.55 -6.92
N GLU A 166 -21.70 -2.63 -6.97
CA GLU A 166 -23.17 -2.60 -7.15
C GLU A 166 -23.92 -2.33 -5.84
N LYS A 167 -23.25 -2.45 -4.69
CA LYS A 167 -23.85 -2.26 -3.37
C LYS A 167 -23.30 -1.01 -2.70
N ILE A 168 -24.17 -0.33 -1.95
CA ILE A 168 -23.79 0.80 -1.09
C ILE A 168 -22.84 0.33 0.01
N ASP A 169 -23.12 -0.82 0.61
CA ASP A 169 -22.24 -1.50 1.53
C ASP A 169 -21.41 -2.53 0.76
N ASN A 170 -20.16 -2.14 0.46
CA ASN A 170 -19.24 -2.94 -0.34
C ASN A 170 -18.87 -4.24 0.40
N ALA A 171 -18.87 -5.36 -0.32
CA ALA A 171 -18.55 -6.67 0.26
C ALA A 171 -17.08 -6.76 0.73
N ALA A 172 -16.19 -5.96 0.16
CA ALA A 172 -14.83 -5.79 0.66
C ALA A 172 -14.37 -4.33 0.58
N THR A 173 -13.65 -3.90 1.62
CA THR A 173 -13.03 -2.58 1.71
C THR A 173 -11.57 -2.68 2.14
N LEU A 174 -10.75 -1.76 1.66
CA LEU A 174 -9.35 -1.62 2.06
C LEU A 174 -9.27 -0.71 3.28
N GLN A 175 -8.57 -1.13 4.32
CA GLN A 175 -8.42 -0.35 5.55
C GLN A 175 -6.97 -0.35 6.05
N TYR A 176 -6.47 0.84 6.38
CA TYR A 176 -5.20 0.98 7.09
C TYR A 176 -5.37 0.68 8.58
N THR A 177 -4.44 -0.08 9.14
CA THR A 177 -4.51 -0.49 10.54
C THR A 177 -3.16 -0.83 11.13
N GLY A 178 -2.87 -0.23 12.29
CA GLY A 178 -1.65 -0.48 13.07
C GLY A 178 -0.36 -0.19 12.30
N LEU A 179 0.76 -0.45 12.97
CA LEU A 179 2.10 -0.28 12.41
C LEU A 179 2.86 -1.60 12.48
N ALA A 180 3.39 -2.04 11.34
CA ALA A 180 4.38 -3.10 11.23
C ALA A 180 5.70 -2.61 11.84
N VAL A 181 6.24 -3.35 12.81
CA VAL A 181 7.51 -3.04 13.47
C VAL A 181 8.59 -3.95 12.92
N PHE A 182 9.68 -3.33 12.46
CA PHE A 182 10.81 -4.06 11.91
C PHE A 182 11.96 -4.11 12.91
N LYS A 183 12.76 -5.16 12.81
CA LYS A 183 14.11 -5.22 13.36
C LYS A 183 15.05 -5.41 12.19
N GLU A 184 15.93 -4.44 11.99
CA GLU A 184 16.67 -4.29 10.73
C GLU A 184 15.65 -4.28 9.58
N ASP A 185 15.78 -5.17 8.60
CA ASP A 185 14.89 -5.25 7.46
C ASP A 185 13.75 -6.28 7.63
N LYS A 186 13.55 -6.86 8.82
CA LYS A 186 12.58 -7.95 9.04
C LYS A 186 11.43 -7.55 9.96
N LEU A 187 10.21 -7.85 9.54
CA LEU A 187 9.00 -7.66 10.35
C LEU A 187 9.01 -8.60 11.55
N ILE A 188 8.98 -8.03 12.76
CA ILE A 188 8.96 -8.78 14.03
C ILE A 188 7.63 -8.73 14.76
N GLY A 189 6.76 -7.77 14.45
CA GLY A 189 5.48 -7.62 15.14
C GLY A 189 4.66 -6.44 14.66
N TRP A 190 3.54 -6.21 15.35
CA TRP A 190 2.58 -5.17 15.01
C TRP A 190 2.25 -4.35 16.25
N LEU A 191 2.29 -3.02 16.12
CA LEU A 191 1.63 -2.13 17.07
C LEU A 191 0.13 -2.14 16.79
N ASN A 192 -0.65 -2.33 17.85
CA ASN A 192 -2.10 -2.14 17.79
C ASN A 192 -2.42 -0.63 17.67
N GLN A 193 -3.72 -0.30 17.63
CA GLN A 193 -4.15 1.09 17.46
C GLN A 193 -3.62 2.03 18.55
N ASN A 194 -3.71 1.64 19.82
CA ASN A 194 -3.28 2.47 20.95
C ASN A 194 -1.76 2.65 20.97
N ASP A 195 -1.02 1.57 20.74
CA ASP A 195 0.44 1.62 20.67
C ASP A 195 0.92 2.47 19.48
N SER A 196 0.21 2.39 18.35
CA SER A 196 0.50 3.21 17.16
C SER A 196 0.24 4.70 17.41
N ILE A 197 -0.81 5.03 18.16
CA ILE A 197 -1.08 6.42 18.61
C ILE A 197 0.07 6.90 19.49
N GLY A 198 0.45 6.11 20.50
CA GLY A 198 1.56 6.45 21.39
C GLY A 198 2.87 6.66 20.64
N TYR A 199 3.20 5.75 19.71
CA TYR A 199 4.36 5.86 18.84
C TYR A 199 4.36 7.18 18.04
N ASN A 200 3.26 7.48 17.35
CA ASN A 200 3.17 8.69 16.53
C ASN A 200 3.12 9.98 17.36
N PHE A 201 2.65 9.94 18.61
CA PHE A 201 2.77 11.05 19.56
C PHE A 201 4.24 11.30 19.92
N ILE A 202 4.99 10.26 20.29
CA ILE A 202 6.41 10.37 20.69
C ILE A 202 7.26 10.93 19.55
N LEU A 203 7.01 10.48 18.32
CA LEU A 203 7.75 10.93 17.14
C LEU A 203 7.23 12.23 16.51
N ASN A 204 6.20 12.86 17.11
CA ASN A 204 5.59 14.09 16.59
C ASN A 204 5.08 13.97 15.14
N ASN A 205 4.52 12.80 14.79
CA ASN A 205 3.98 12.51 13.47
C ASN A 205 2.50 12.92 13.32
N ILE A 206 1.80 13.19 14.43
CA ILE A 206 0.36 13.46 14.43
C ILE A 206 0.07 14.89 13.97
N LYS A 207 -0.82 15.03 12.98
CA LYS A 207 -1.35 16.34 12.53
C LYS A 207 -2.70 16.65 13.14
N SER A 208 -3.61 15.68 13.14
CA SER A 208 -4.94 15.77 13.73
C SER A 208 -5.42 14.37 14.09
N THR A 209 -6.15 14.25 15.21
CA THR A 209 -6.80 13.01 15.62
C THR A 209 -7.89 13.31 16.65
N VAL A 210 -8.71 12.30 16.96
CA VAL A 210 -9.69 12.33 18.04
C VAL A 210 -9.35 11.22 19.01
N GLY A 211 -9.47 11.49 20.30
CA GLY A 211 -9.28 10.51 21.35
C GLY A 211 -10.28 10.73 22.46
N ASP A 212 -10.71 9.65 23.08
CA ASP A 212 -11.58 9.67 24.24
C ASP A 212 -10.73 9.61 25.50
N LEU A 213 -10.95 10.55 26.41
CA LEU A 213 -10.31 10.59 27.73
C LEU A 213 -11.40 10.52 28.78
N ALA A 214 -11.28 9.57 29.70
CA ALA A 214 -12.15 9.52 30.86
C ALA A 214 -11.82 10.73 31.76
N CYS A 215 -12.74 11.67 31.87
CA CYS A 215 -12.63 12.76 32.82
C CYS A 215 -12.87 12.22 34.24
N PRO A 216 -11.96 12.44 35.20
CA PRO A 216 -12.22 12.12 36.60
C PRO A 216 -13.29 13.08 37.14
N GLY A 217 -14.57 12.69 37.04
CA GLY A 217 -15.71 13.45 37.58
C GLY A 217 -17.00 13.44 36.78
N GLY A 218 -17.01 12.91 35.55
CA GLY A 218 -18.18 12.91 34.66
C GLY A 218 -18.01 13.84 33.46
#